data_AF-A0A8J3VK08-F1
#
_entry.id   AF-A0A8J3VK08-F1
#
_cell.length_a   1.000
_cell.length_b   1.000
_cell.length_c   1.000
_cell.angle_alpha   90.00
_cell.angle_beta   90.00
_cell.angle_gamma   90.00
#
_symmetry.space_group_name_H-M   'P 1'
#
loop_
_entity.id
_entity.type
_entity.pdbx_description
1 polymer ?
#
loop_
_entity_poly.entity_id
_entity_poly.type
_entity_poly.pdbx_seq_one_letter_code
_entity_poly.pdbx_strand_id
1 'polypeptide(L)'
;MIGTGLRFGYGTNGFANHRLEDALTIIAELGYEGVALTLDHHHLDPFAADLPARVARVAKRLAELRLGVVIETGARYLLNPRHKHAPTLLDDDSDARLDFLKRAIDIAADLNAEAMSFWAGVRPPHVSPDEAWQRLVRGCAQVAAHADNAGVPLGFEPEPGMLVENFEQWDRLRGEVGETLRLTLDIGHCRANELEEVAECVRRAGPHLVNVQIDDMRRGVHEHLEFGAGEIDFPPVLHSLAQTGYTGLVAVELPRHSHAAPDVAARSLNFLRVSQWLGEARAAGEGNLATELAAAGRKVGRANAEMARIRLLQSFQLSPQQVSDLYRYGDNEEKRAILRACPVPDLLRDALRSNDSRLVAAALGPAAAQLTDAEWRQAVLKAVFMGLQLAQVHGLNERADAELGRMLDGLRKEREAAGRIMPADAISLLERLR
;
A
#
# COMPACT_ATOMS: atom_id res chain seq x y z
N MET A 1 7.68 21.25 15.93
CA MET A 1 8.42 20.03 15.54
C MET A 1 7.63 18.85 16.05
N ILE A 2 7.13 18.00 15.15
CA ILE A 2 6.95 16.54 15.23
C ILE A 2 6.25 16.16 13.93
N GLY A 3 6.78 15.15 13.27
CA GLY A 3 6.31 14.64 11.99
C GLY A 3 7.36 13.69 11.41
N THR A 4 7.91 12.81 12.25
CA THR A 4 8.47 11.56 11.75
C THR A 4 7.28 10.79 11.19
N GLY A 5 7.31 10.42 9.91
CA GLY A 5 6.21 9.73 9.25
C GLY A 5 5.86 8.40 9.91
N LEU A 6 4.76 7.78 9.47
CA LEU A 6 4.42 6.41 9.87
C LEU A 6 5.58 5.46 9.53
N ARG A 7 5.87 4.52 10.44
CA ARG A 7 6.93 3.52 10.26
C ARG A 7 6.35 2.32 9.55
N PHE A 8 6.69 2.14 8.27
CA PHE A 8 6.17 1.01 7.50
C PHE A 8 7.02 -0.24 7.71
N GLY A 9 6.35 -1.37 7.89
CA GLY A 9 6.96 -2.70 7.93
C GLY A 9 6.36 -3.65 6.89
N TYR A 10 6.87 -4.88 6.83
CA TYR A 10 6.34 -5.93 5.97
C TYR A 10 6.25 -7.26 6.73
N GLY A 11 5.14 -7.98 6.56
CA GLY A 11 4.92 -9.29 7.17
C GLY A 11 5.76 -10.37 6.51
N THR A 12 6.51 -11.14 7.30
CA THR A 12 7.36 -12.21 6.75
C THR A 12 6.54 -13.37 6.18
N ASN A 13 5.25 -13.47 6.51
CA ASN A 13 4.30 -14.37 5.85
C ASN A 13 4.20 -14.14 4.32
N GLY A 14 4.49 -12.92 3.84
CA GLY A 14 4.57 -12.58 2.42
C GLY A 14 5.94 -12.92 1.78
N PHE A 15 6.89 -13.44 2.57
CA PHE A 15 8.22 -13.90 2.15
C PHE A 15 8.46 -15.38 2.51
N ALA A 16 7.40 -16.19 2.65
CA ALA A 16 7.48 -17.57 3.14
C ALA A 16 8.36 -18.52 2.27
N ASN A 17 8.68 -18.12 1.03
CA ASN A 17 9.57 -18.87 0.13
C ASN A 17 11.05 -18.43 0.21
N HIS A 18 11.38 -17.42 1.01
CA HIS A 18 12.73 -16.93 1.21
C HIS A 18 13.24 -17.32 2.60
N ARG A 19 14.54 -17.62 2.69
CA ARG A 19 15.21 -17.72 4.00
C ARG A 19 15.03 -16.39 4.74
N LEU A 20 14.88 -16.45 6.06
CA LEU A 20 14.63 -15.25 6.87
C LEU A 20 15.69 -14.17 6.64
N GLU A 21 16.97 -14.53 6.62
CA GLU A 21 18.08 -13.59 6.39
C GLU A 21 17.98 -12.83 5.05
N ASP A 22 17.59 -13.52 3.98
CA ASP A 22 17.40 -12.93 2.65
C ASP A 22 16.19 -11.99 2.66
N ALA A 23 15.07 -12.43 3.25
CA ALA A 23 13.86 -11.63 3.39
C ALA A 23 14.12 -10.33 4.17
N LEU A 24 14.78 -10.42 5.33
CA LEU A 24 15.15 -9.25 6.15
C LEU A 24 16.02 -8.26 5.36
N THR A 25 17.00 -8.79 4.62
CA THR A 25 17.91 -7.96 3.80
C THR A 25 17.14 -7.20 2.73
N ILE A 26 16.29 -7.89 1.97
CA ILE A 26 15.47 -7.29 0.90
C ILE A 26 14.54 -6.22 1.49
N ILE A 27 13.84 -6.53 2.59
CA ILE A 27 12.92 -5.61 3.24
C ILE A 27 13.66 -4.32 3.69
N ALA A 28 14.84 -4.46 4.29
CA ALA A 28 15.66 -3.32 4.68
C ALA A 28 16.17 -2.50 3.47
N GLU A 29 16.63 -3.16 2.40
CA GLU A 29 17.12 -2.50 1.18
C GLU A 29 16.04 -1.70 0.45
N LEU A 30 14.79 -2.17 0.48
CA LEU A 30 13.63 -1.41 -0.04
C LEU A 30 13.34 -0.15 0.79
N GLY A 31 13.79 -0.13 2.05
CA GLY A 31 13.65 1.00 2.96
C GLY A 31 12.42 0.91 3.87
N TYR A 32 11.97 -0.30 4.19
CA TYR A 32 11.08 -0.54 5.33
C TYR A 32 11.84 -0.35 6.65
N GLU A 33 11.11 -0.01 7.72
CA GLU A 33 11.66 0.30 9.05
C GLU A 33 11.46 -0.85 10.05
N GLY A 34 10.80 -1.93 9.64
CA GLY A 34 10.62 -3.11 10.47
C GLY A 34 9.91 -4.25 9.76
N VAL A 35 9.70 -5.34 10.51
CA VAL A 35 9.02 -6.55 10.04
C VAL A 35 7.99 -7.01 11.05
N ALA A 36 6.88 -7.55 10.54
CA ALA A 36 6.03 -8.42 11.35
C ALA A 36 6.50 -9.85 11.13
N LEU A 37 7.24 -10.39 12.11
CA LEU A 37 7.86 -11.71 12.04
C LEU A 37 6.84 -12.76 12.44
N THR A 38 6.36 -13.52 11.46
CA THR A 38 5.51 -14.67 11.70
C THR A 38 6.35 -15.84 12.18
N LEU A 39 6.09 -16.31 13.41
CA LEU A 39 6.76 -17.50 13.96
C LEU A 39 6.23 -18.76 13.29
N ASP A 40 7.05 -19.37 12.43
CA ASP A 40 6.71 -20.56 11.64
C ASP A 40 7.97 -21.43 11.43
N HIS A 41 7.76 -22.66 10.98
CA HIS A 41 8.80 -23.67 10.68
C HIS A 41 9.96 -23.12 9.85
N HIS A 42 9.67 -22.24 8.89
CA HIS A 42 10.65 -21.76 7.91
C HIS A 42 11.52 -20.61 8.42
N HIS A 43 10.95 -19.65 9.13
CA HIS A 43 11.64 -18.42 9.52
C HIS A 43 12.20 -18.49 10.93
N LEU A 44 11.34 -18.65 11.93
CA LEU A 44 11.73 -18.80 13.33
C LEU A 44 10.77 -19.76 14.02
N ASP A 45 11.17 -21.02 14.07
CA ASP A 45 10.41 -22.09 14.72
C ASP A 45 10.55 -21.98 16.26
N PRO A 46 9.46 -21.67 16.99
CA PRO A 46 9.47 -21.52 18.45
C PRO A 46 9.65 -22.84 19.21
N PHE A 47 9.65 -23.98 18.52
CA PHE A 47 9.85 -25.31 19.11
C PHE A 47 11.22 -25.92 18.75
N ALA A 48 12.06 -25.19 18.02
CA ALA A 48 13.40 -25.65 17.67
C ALA A 48 14.26 -25.87 18.93
N ALA A 49 14.98 -27.00 18.98
CA ALA A 49 15.86 -27.33 20.10
C ALA A 49 16.99 -26.30 20.33
N ASP A 50 17.38 -25.58 19.27
CA ASP A 50 18.39 -24.52 19.28
C ASP A 50 17.79 -23.11 19.27
N LEU A 51 16.52 -22.95 19.69
CA LEU A 51 15.80 -21.67 19.68
C LEU A 51 16.60 -20.48 20.25
N PRO A 52 17.25 -20.55 21.43
CA PRO A 52 18.00 -19.40 21.96
C PRO A 52 19.09 -18.89 21.00
N ALA A 53 19.79 -19.81 20.31
CA ALA A 53 20.81 -19.44 19.34
C ALA A 53 20.20 -18.85 18.05
N ARG A 54 18.99 -19.29 17.67
CA ARG A 54 18.25 -18.72 16.53
C ARG A 54 17.75 -17.32 16.85
N VAL A 55 17.13 -17.12 18.00
CA VAL A 55 16.66 -15.81 18.48
C VAL A 55 17.81 -14.81 18.56
N ALA A 56 18.95 -15.20 19.15
CA ALA A 56 20.13 -14.33 19.21
C ALA A 56 20.66 -13.91 17.82
N ARG A 57 20.57 -14.81 16.83
CA ARG A 57 20.96 -14.51 15.44
C ARG A 57 19.99 -13.54 14.79
N VAL A 58 18.68 -13.75 14.96
CA VAL A 58 17.64 -12.85 14.48
C VAL A 58 17.78 -11.47 15.12
N ALA A 59 17.97 -11.39 16.44
CA ALA A 59 18.20 -10.15 17.16
C ALA A 59 19.40 -9.38 16.59
N LYS A 60 20.53 -10.07 16.39
CA LYS A 60 21.73 -9.49 15.77
C LYS A 60 21.43 -8.96 14.37
N ARG A 61 20.71 -9.72 13.55
CA ARG A 61 20.41 -9.32 12.18
C ARG A 61 19.47 -8.12 12.11
N LEU A 62 18.41 -8.11 12.92
CA LEU A 62 17.49 -6.98 13.04
C LEU A 62 18.23 -5.71 13.46
N ALA A 63 19.16 -5.81 14.43
CA ALA A 63 19.99 -4.69 14.86
C ALA A 63 20.94 -4.18 13.76
N GLU A 64 21.62 -5.08 13.03
CA GLU A 64 22.48 -4.72 11.89
C GLU A 64 21.72 -3.97 10.79
N LEU A 65 20.49 -4.42 10.51
CA LEU A 65 19.62 -3.84 9.49
C LEU A 65 18.80 -2.64 10.01
N ARG A 66 18.82 -2.38 11.32
CA ARG A 66 18.01 -1.35 12.00
C ARG A 66 16.50 -1.52 11.76
N LEU A 67 16.04 -2.77 11.77
CA LEU A 67 14.62 -3.11 11.65
C LEU A 67 13.98 -3.24 13.03
N GLY A 68 12.86 -2.56 13.24
CA GLY A 68 11.92 -2.90 14.31
C GLY A 68 11.26 -4.26 14.06
N VAL A 69 10.66 -4.85 15.08
CA VAL A 69 9.97 -6.14 14.95
C VAL A 69 8.69 -6.19 15.77
N VAL A 70 7.66 -6.78 15.18
CA VAL A 70 6.46 -7.28 15.87
C VAL A 70 6.42 -8.79 15.67
N ILE A 71 5.93 -9.53 16.66
CA ILE A 71 5.77 -10.99 16.57
C ILE A 71 4.33 -11.33 16.20
N GLU A 72 4.16 -12.18 15.20
CA GLU A 72 2.86 -12.69 14.77
C GLU A 72 2.75 -14.21 14.95
N THR A 73 1.54 -14.66 15.26
CA THR A 73 1.23 -16.07 15.60
C THR A 73 0.32 -16.75 14.57
N GLY A 74 0.30 -16.23 13.34
CA GLY A 74 -0.57 -16.66 12.22
C GLY A 74 -0.10 -17.87 11.41
N ALA A 75 0.97 -18.56 11.84
CA ALA A 75 1.52 -19.72 11.13
C ALA A 75 0.51 -20.86 10.95
N ARG A 76 0.34 -21.31 9.71
CA ARG A 76 -0.79 -22.17 9.31
C ARG A 76 -0.73 -23.57 9.87
N TYR A 77 0.44 -24.20 9.90
CA TYR A 77 0.55 -25.62 10.25
C TYR A 77 1.62 -25.86 11.32
N LEU A 78 1.86 -24.86 12.17
CA LEU A 78 2.90 -24.92 13.20
C LEU A 78 2.60 -26.02 14.22
N LEU A 79 1.40 -26.01 14.79
CA LEU A 79 1.00 -26.93 15.86
C LEU A 79 0.34 -28.21 15.33
N ASN A 80 -0.25 -28.15 14.14
CA ASN A 80 -0.94 -29.29 13.54
C ASN A 80 -0.68 -29.36 12.02
N PRO A 81 -0.11 -30.45 11.50
CA PRO A 81 0.22 -30.57 10.07
C PRO A 81 -1.00 -30.81 9.18
N ARG A 82 -2.19 -31.08 9.73
CA ARG A 82 -3.41 -31.39 8.99
C ARG A 82 -4.47 -30.29 9.07
N HIS A 83 -4.56 -29.63 10.22
CA HIS A 83 -5.60 -28.64 10.48
C HIS A 83 -4.95 -27.27 10.64
N LYS A 84 -5.29 -26.36 9.71
CA LYS A 84 -4.77 -25.00 9.71
C LYS A 84 -5.09 -24.34 11.06
N HIS A 85 -4.05 -23.78 11.68
CA HIS A 85 -4.01 -23.03 12.93
C HIS A 85 -4.48 -23.76 14.20
N ALA A 86 -4.91 -25.01 14.09
CA ALA A 86 -5.34 -25.79 15.25
C ALA A 86 -4.14 -26.37 16.02
N PRO A 87 -4.27 -26.60 17.34
CA PRO A 87 -5.38 -26.16 18.18
C PRO A 87 -5.35 -24.64 18.43
N THR A 88 -6.51 -24.09 18.73
CA THR A 88 -6.75 -22.70 19.15
C THR A 88 -7.08 -22.66 20.65
N LEU A 89 -7.34 -21.48 21.20
CA LEU A 89 -7.84 -21.36 22.58
C LEU A 89 -9.29 -21.88 22.74
N LEU A 90 -9.96 -22.20 21.63
CA LEU A 90 -11.37 -22.65 21.62
C LEU A 90 -11.50 -24.17 21.64
N ASP A 91 -10.42 -24.89 21.30
CA ASP A 91 -10.38 -26.35 21.25
C ASP A 91 -10.35 -26.97 22.65
N ASP A 92 -10.74 -28.25 22.76
CA ASP A 92 -10.81 -28.97 24.05
C ASP A 92 -9.43 -29.06 24.72
N ASP A 93 -8.39 -29.32 23.93
CA ASP A 93 -6.99 -29.31 24.34
C ASP A 93 -6.31 -28.08 23.74
N SER A 94 -6.20 -27.03 24.54
CA SER A 94 -5.59 -25.75 24.16
C SER A 94 -4.16 -25.59 24.71
N ASP A 95 -3.60 -26.60 25.38
CA ASP A 95 -2.32 -26.50 26.08
C ASP A 95 -1.18 -26.18 25.11
N ALA A 96 -1.17 -26.80 23.93
CA ALA A 96 -0.19 -26.52 22.88
C ALA A 96 -0.29 -25.09 22.34
N ARG A 97 -1.51 -24.52 22.25
CA ARG A 97 -1.72 -23.13 21.82
C ARG A 97 -1.24 -22.17 22.90
N LEU A 98 -1.56 -22.44 24.17
CA LEU A 98 -1.10 -21.63 25.30
C LEU A 98 0.43 -21.64 25.42
N ASP A 99 1.08 -22.81 25.27
CA ASP A 99 2.54 -22.92 25.24
C ASP A 99 3.13 -22.11 24.08
N PHE A 100 2.56 -22.22 22.88
CA PHE A 100 3.00 -21.42 21.73
C PHE A 100 2.90 -19.91 21.98
N LEU A 101 1.76 -19.42 22.48
CA LEU A 101 1.57 -17.99 22.72
C LEU A 101 2.51 -17.46 23.80
N LYS A 102 2.80 -18.25 24.85
CA LYS A 102 3.79 -17.89 25.88
C LYS A 102 5.21 -17.85 25.32
N ARG A 103 5.60 -18.85 24.51
CA ARG A 103 6.88 -18.82 23.78
C ARG A 103 7.00 -17.63 22.84
N ALA A 104 5.91 -17.27 22.16
CA ALA A 104 5.90 -16.11 21.28
C ALA A 104 6.14 -14.80 22.06
N ILE A 105 5.59 -14.68 23.28
CA ILE A 105 5.89 -13.56 24.19
C ILE A 105 7.35 -13.57 24.64
N ASP A 106 7.89 -14.73 25.02
CA ASP A 106 9.30 -14.82 25.46
C ASP A 106 10.25 -14.45 24.32
N ILE A 107 9.97 -14.92 23.09
CA ILE A 107 10.70 -14.53 21.89
C ILE A 107 10.54 -13.02 21.62
N ALA A 108 9.35 -12.46 21.78
CA ALA A 108 9.11 -11.03 21.64
C ALA A 108 9.96 -10.22 22.64
N ALA A 109 10.06 -10.67 23.89
CA ALA A 109 10.91 -10.05 24.90
C ALA A 109 12.40 -10.12 24.53
N ASP A 110 12.89 -11.30 24.12
CA ASP A 110 14.29 -11.51 23.71
C ASP A 110 14.67 -10.69 22.45
N LEU A 111 13.72 -10.45 21.56
CA LEU A 111 13.90 -9.62 20.36
C LEU A 111 13.62 -8.13 20.60
N ASN A 112 13.20 -7.74 21.81
CA ASN A 112 12.72 -6.39 22.13
C ASN A 112 11.66 -5.91 21.12
N ALA A 113 10.68 -6.76 20.84
CA ALA A 113 9.61 -6.51 19.90
C ALA A 113 8.63 -5.44 20.41
N GLU A 114 8.07 -4.67 19.48
CA GLU A 114 7.12 -3.60 19.78
C GLU A 114 5.77 -4.14 20.26
N ALA A 115 5.41 -5.35 19.82
CA ALA A 115 4.21 -6.07 20.24
C ALA A 115 4.29 -7.57 19.89
N MET A 116 3.41 -8.35 20.52
CA MET A 116 3.03 -9.70 20.09
C MET A 116 1.55 -9.72 19.70
N SER A 117 1.23 -10.14 18.48
CA SER A 117 -0.13 -10.22 17.93
C SER A 117 -0.69 -11.65 17.91
N PHE A 118 -1.94 -11.80 18.34
CA PHE A 118 -2.69 -13.06 18.26
C PHE A 118 -4.20 -12.84 18.10
N TRP A 119 -4.92 -13.92 17.79
CA TRP A 119 -6.35 -13.92 17.46
C TRP A 119 -7.13 -15.05 18.17
N ALA A 120 -8.47 -15.06 18.05
CA ALA A 120 -9.36 -16.02 18.72
C ALA A 120 -9.32 -17.46 18.18
N GLY A 121 -9.61 -17.62 16.88
CA GLY A 121 -9.81 -18.88 16.19
C GLY A 121 -11.25 -19.06 15.73
N VAL A 122 -11.46 -20.03 14.85
CA VAL A 122 -12.80 -20.44 14.39
C VAL A 122 -13.41 -21.35 15.46
N ARG A 123 -14.65 -21.05 15.88
CA ARG A 123 -15.37 -21.89 16.86
C ARG A 123 -15.51 -23.33 16.32
N PRO A 124 -15.04 -24.36 17.06
CA PRO A 124 -15.30 -25.74 16.67
C PRO A 124 -16.82 -26.02 16.65
N PRO A 125 -17.35 -26.73 15.63
CA PRO A 125 -18.80 -26.91 15.48
C PRO A 125 -19.51 -27.56 16.68
N HIS A 126 -18.79 -28.40 17.43
CA HIS A 126 -19.30 -29.14 18.59
C HIS A 126 -19.31 -28.31 19.89
N VAL A 127 -18.61 -27.17 19.94
CA VAL A 127 -18.51 -26.31 21.13
C VAL A 127 -19.58 -25.24 21.07
N SER A 128 -20.34 -25.05 22.16
CA SER A 128 -21.37 -24.01 22.22
C SER A 128 -20.75 -22.59 22.16
N PRO A 129 -21.47 -21.56 21.67
CA PRO A 129 -20.95 -20.19 21.66
C PRO A 129 -20.49 -19.70 23.04
N ASP A 130 -21.25 -19.97 24.09
CA ASP A 130 -20.92 -19.55 25.45
C ASP A 130 -19.67 -20.26 25.98
N GLU A 131 -19.54 -21.55 25.71
CA GLU A 131 -18.35 -22.31 26.11
C GLU A 131 -17.11 -21.84 25.36
N ALA A 132 -17.21 -21.60 24.04
CA ALA A 132 -16.11 -21.07 23.24
C ALA A 132 -15.67 -19.69 23.76
N TRP A 133 -16.63 -18.83 24.11
CA TRP A 133 -16.35 -17.52 24.69
C TRP A 133 -15.62 -17.64 26.03
N GLN A 134 -16.12 -18.49 26.94
CA GLN A 134 -15.48 -18.71 28.24
C GLN A 134 -14.07 -19.30 28.12
N ARG A 135 -13.84 -20.21 27.15
CA ARG A 135 -12.50 -20.74 26.85
C ARG A 135 -11.58 -19.63 26.36
N LEU A 136 -12.04 -18.78 25.44
CA LEU A 136 -11.28 -17.63 24.94
C LEU A 136 -10.88 -16.68 26.08
N VAL A 137 -11.84 -16.25 26.91
CA VAL A 137 -11.57 -15.32 28.04
C VAL A 137 -10.52 -15.91 28.99
N ARG A 138 -10.65 -17.19 29.38
CA ARG A 138 -9.66 -17.86 30.26
C ARG A 138 -8.29 -17.97 29.61
N GLY A 139 -8.22 -18.26 28.31
CA GLY A 139 -6.97 -18.34 27.57
C GLY A 139 -6.30 -16.98 27.46
N CYS A 140 -7.04 -15.95 27.03
CA CYS A 140 -6.56 -14.58 26.92
C CYS A 140 -6.07 -14.03 28.26
N ALA A 141 -6.75 -14.30 29.38
CA ALA A 141 -6.31 -13.89 30.70
C ALA A 141 -4.93 -14.49 31.09
N GLN A 142 -4.69 -15.75 30.73
CA GLN A 142 -3.38 -16.38 30.97
C GLN A 142 -2.27 -15.80 30.09
N VAL A 143 -2.57 -15.53 28.82
CA VAL A 143 -1.62 -14.93 27.86
C VAL A 143 -1.30 -13.49 28.26
N ALA A 144 -2.32 -12.71 28.65
CA ALA A 144 -2.17 -11.34 29.14
C ALA A 144 -1.30 -11.27 30.41
N ALA A 145 -1.54 -12.16 31.39
CA ALA A 145 -0.71 -12.22 32.59
C ALA A 145 0.75 -12.56 32.29
N HIS A 146 1.01 -13.44 31.30
CA HIS A 146 2.38 -13.76 30.87
C HIS A 146 3.04 -12.57 30.16
N ALA A 147 2.30 -11.88 29.29
CA ALA A 147 2.76 -10.68 28.59
C ALA A 147 3.12 -9.53 29.54
N ASP A 148 2.28 -9.26 30.56
CA ASP A 148 2.56 -8.25 31.58
C ASP A 148 3.83 -8.58 32.38
N ASN A 149 4.01 -9.84 32.78
CA ASN A 149 5.21 -10.27 33.50
C ASN A 149 6.48 -10.14 32.64
N ALA A 150 6.38 -10.36 31.33
CA ALA A 150 7.47 -10.21 30.38
C ALA A 150 7.70 -8.75 29.94
N GLY A 151 6.78 -7.84 30.24
CA GLY A 151 6.82 -6.45 29.77
C GLY A 151 6.60 -6.28 28.27
N VAL A 152 5.86 -7.21 27.64
CA VAL A 152 5.61 -7.22 26.19
C VAL A 152 4.20 -6.70 25.90
N PRO A 153 4.03 -5.67 25.03
CA PRO A 153 2.70 -5.25 24.59
C PRO A 153 1.96 -6.36 23.85
N LEU A 154 0.73 -6.66 24.29
CA LEU A 154 -0.09 -7.74 23.75
C LEU A 154 -1.24 -7.18 22.90
N GLY A 155 -1.22 -7.48 21.60
CA GLY A 155 -2.26 -7.09 20.65
C GLY A 155 -3.19 -8.26 20.32
N PHE A 156 -4.48 -8.07 20.55
CA PHE A 156 -5.50 -8.97 20.05
C PHE A 156 -6.02 -8.47 18.71
N GLU A 157 -6.11 -9.35 17.72
CA GLU A 157 -6.60 -9.05 16.38
C GLU A 157 -8.01 -9.63 16.20
N PRO A 158 -9.03 -8.78 15.99
CA PRO A 158 -10.33 -9.22 15.47
C PRO A 158 -10.18 -9.69 14.02
N GLU A 159 -10.54 -10.94 13.73
CA GLU A 159 -10.31 -11.55 12.42
C GLU A 159 -11.64 -12.05 11.79
N PRO A 160 -11.95 -11.70 10.53
CA PRO A 160 -13.19 -12.13 9.88
C PRO A 160 -13.38 -13.64 9.82
N GLY A 161 -14.52 -14.11 10.32
CA GLY A 161 -14.87 -15.53 10.37
C GLY A 161 -14.38 -16.27 11.63
N MET A 162 -13.73 -15.57 12.57
CA MET A 162 -13.37 -16.09 13.88
C MET A 162 -14.41 -15.75 14.96
N LEU A 163 -14.23 -16.28 16.18
CA LEU A 163 -15.15 -16.02 17.30
C LEU A 163 -15.22 -14.52 17.67
N VAL A 164 -14.13 -13.79 17.48
CA VAL A 164 -14.05 -12.34 17.63
C VAL A 164 -13.62 -11.77 16.28
N GLU A 165 -14.56 -11.17 15.57
CA GLU A 165 -14.41 -10.71 14.18
C GLU A 165 -14.55 -9.19 14.02
N ASN A 166 -15.05 -8.48 15.05
CA ASN A 166 -15.32 -7.05 15.00
C ASN A 166 -15.05 -6.36 16.36
N PHE A 167 -15.11 -5.03 16.36
CA PHE A 167 -14.82 -4.19 17.52
C PHE A 167 -15.82 -4.34 18.66
N GLU A 168 -17.10 -4.59 18.39
CA GLU A 168 -18.08 -4.82 19.47
C GLU A 168 -17.69 -6.06 20.30
N GLN A 169 -17.31 -7.14 19.63
CA GLN A 169 -16.86 -8.36 20.28
C GLN A 169 -15.51 -8.18 20.96
N TRP A 170 -14.59 -7.43 20.35
CA TRP A 170 -13.31 -7.08 20.97
C TRP A 170 -13.49 -6.25 22.26
N ASP A 171 -14.37 -5.24 22.24
CA ASP A 171 -14.69 -4.43 23.42
C ASP A 171 -15.22 -5.29 24.57
N ARG A 172 -16.11 -6.25 24.26
CA ARG A 172 -16.61 -7.22 25.23
C ARG A 172 -15.48 -8.08 25.79
N LEU A 173 -14.62 -8.64 24.93
CA LEU A 173 -13.48 -9.47 25.36
C LEU A 173 -12.53 -8.68 26.25
N ARG A 174 -12.15 -7.46 25.85
CA ARG A 174 -11.29 -6.57 26.65
C ARG A 174 -11.93 -6.23 28.00
N GLY A 175 -13.24 -6.01 28.05
CA GLY A 175 -13.97 -5.76 29.31
C GLY A 175 -13.93 -6.93 30.29
N GLU A 176 -13.88 -8.17 29.78
CA GLU A 176 -13.80 -9.39 30.62
C GLU A 176 -12.35 -9.79 30.98
N VAL A 177 -11.37 -9.53 30.11
CA VAL A 177 -9.96 -9.90 30.31
C VAL A 177 -9.17 -8.82 31.06
N GLY A 178 -9.41 -7.54 30.77
CA GLY A 178 -8.70 -6.41 31.35
C GLY A 178 -7.88 -5.58 30.35
N GLU A 179 -7.33 -4.47 30.82
CA GLU A 179 -6.72 -3.44 29.96
C GLU A 179 -5.39 -3.83 29.31
N THR A 180 -4.71 -4.85 29.85
CA THR A 180 -3.50 -5.45 29.28
C THR A 180 -3.74 -5.99 27.87
N LEU A 181 -4.97 -6.42 27.56
CA LEU A 181 -5.35 -6.85 26.22
C LEU A 181 -5.59 -5.62 25.34
N ARG A 182 -4.57 -5.24 24.57
CA ARG A 182 -4.61 -4.12 23.62
C ARG A 182 -4.99 -4.62 22.22
N LEU A 183 -4.97 -3.73 21.24
CA LEU A 183 -5.49 -3.99 19.89
C LEU A 183 -4.34 -4.12 18.87
N THR A 184 -4.35 -5.23 18.12
CA THR A 184 -3.77 -5.25 16.78
C THR A 184 -4.88 -4.86 15.81
N LEU A 185 -4.66 -3.76 15.09
CA LEU A 185 -5.61 -3.30 14.08
C LEU A 185 -5.18 -3.80 12.71
N ASP A 186 -5.98 -4.66 12.10
CA ASP A 186 -5.90 -4.91 10.66
C ASP A 186 -6.85 -3.94 9.92
N ILE A 187 -6.27 -3.10 9.06
CA ILE A 187 -6.99 -2.10 8.28
C ILE A 187 -7.89 -2.74 7.22
N GLY A 188 -7.47 -3.86 6.64
CA GLY A 188 -8.25 -4.66 5.70
C GLY A 188 -9.50 -5.24 6.36
N HIS A 189 -9.36 -5.81 7.55
CA HIS A 189 -10.46 -6.38 8.34
C HIS A 189 -11.52 -5.34 8.69
N CYS A 190 -11.12 -4.10 8.97
CA CYS A 190 -12.07 -3.00 9.12
C CYS A 190 -12.96 -2.85 7.87
N ARG A 191 -12.35 -2.91 6.68
CA ARG A 191 -13.12 -2.84 5.42
C ARG A 191 -13.95 -4.09 5.16
N ALA A 192 -13.51 -5.26 5.59
CA ALA A 192 -14.28 -6.49 5.43
C ALA A 192 -15.53 -6.48 6.33
N ASN A 193 -15.37 -6.15 7.61
CA ASN A 193 -16.37 -6.43 8.65
C ASN A 193 -17.05 -5.22 9.28
N GLU A 194 -16.33 -4.11 9.51
CA GLU A 194 -16.86 -2.98 10.29
C GLU A 194 -17.81 -2.11 9.45
N LEU A 195 -18.98 -1.78 9.97
CA LEU A 195 -19.95 -0.95 9.23
C LEU A 195 -19.46 0.50 9.02
N GLU A 196 -18.58 0.96 9.90
CA GLU A 196 -17.97 2.28 9.85
C GLU A 196 -17.00 2.41 8.67
N GLU A 197 -16.71 3.65 8.29
CA GLU A 197 -15.62 3.93 7.36
C GLU A 197 -14.28 3.59 8.01
N VAL A 198 -13.32 3.08 7.23
CA VAL A 198 -12.03 2.57 7.75
C VAL A 198 -11.28 3.65 8.54
N ALA A 199 -11.34 4.90 8.12
CA ALA A 199 -10.70 6.01 8.84
C ALA A 199 -11.34 6.28 10.21
N GLU A 200 -12.65 6.02 10.38
CA GLU A 200 -13.32 6.08 11.69
C GLU A 200 -12.92 4.92 12.57
N CYS A 201 -12.83 3.70 12.00
CA CYS A 201 -12.33 2.53 12.70
C CYS A 201 -10.93 2.79 13.29
N VAL A 202 -10.03 3.40 12.50
CA VAL A 202 -8.69 3.80 12.94
C VAL A 202 -8.74 4.81 14.10
N ARG A 203 -9.64 5.81 14.05
CA ARG A 203 -9.78 6.79 15.14
C ARG A 203 -10.26 6.14 16.43
N ARG A 204 -11.26 5.25 16.34
CA ARG A 204 -11.77 4.48 17.49
C ARG A 204 -10.70 3.57 18.08
N ALA A 205 -9.90 2.92 17.23
CA ALA A 205 -8.84 2.01 17.64
C ALA A 205 -7.65 2.73 18.32
N GLY A 206 -7.38 3.98 17.96
CA GLY A 206 -6.19 4.76 18.34
C GLY A 206 -5.69 4.59 19.78
N PRO A 207 -6.53 4.80 20.82
CA PRO A 207 -6.12 4.67 22.22
C PRO A 207 -5.64 3.27 22.62
N HIS A 208 -5.96 2.25 21.83
CA HIS A 208 -5.75 0.85 22.14
C HIS A 208 -4.66 0.19 21.28
N LEU A 209 -4.12 0.88 20.27
CA LEU A 209 -3.17 0.30 19.32
C LEU A 209 -1.84 -0.10 19.97
N VAL A 210 -1.38 -1.29 19.64
CA VAL A 210 0.01 -1.76 19.85
C VAL A 210 0.64 -2.29 18.56
N ASN A 211 -0.17 -2.73 17.59
CA ASN A 211 0.26 -3.17 16.27
C ASN A 211 -0.75 -2.74 15.21
N VAL A 212 -0.29 -2.53 13.97
CA VAL A 212 -1.16 -2.26 12.82
C VAL A 212 -0.70 -3.13 11.65
N GLN A 213 -1.64 -3.91 11.10
CA GLN A 213 -1.51 -4.59 9.82
C GLN A 213 -2.26 -3.80 8.74
N ILE A 214 -1.75 -3.86 7.51
CA ILE A 214 -2.32 -3.11 6.39
C ILE A 214 -2.25 -3.91 5.08
N ASP A 215 -3.40 -4.03 4.45
CA ASP A 215 -3.59 -4.53 3.10
C ASP A 215 -4.86 -3.89 2.52
N ASP A 216 -5.24 -4.31 1.30
CA ASP A 216 -6.48 -3.89 0.69
C ASP A 216 -7.51 -5.03 0.73
N MET A 217 -8.78 -4.70 0.98
CA MET A 217 -9.87 -5.66 1.03
C MET A 217 -11.15 -5.08 0.44
N ARG A 218 -12.13 -5.96 0.23
CA ARG A 218 -13.48 -5.61 -0.22
C ARG A 218 -14.49 -5.89 0.89
N ARG A 219 -15.59 -5.14 0.88
CA ARG A 219 -16.67 -5.31 1.86
C ARG A 219 -17.20 -6.75 1.84
N GLY A 220 -17.25 -7.39 3.01
CA GLY A 220 -17.80 -8.73 3.19
C GLY A 220 -16.95 -9.87 2.61
N VAL A 221 -15.71 -9.60 2.18
CA VAL A 221 -14.79 -10.62 1.65
C VAL A 221 -13.46 -10.58 2.41
N HIS A 222 -13.16 -11.66 3.13
CA HIS A 222 -11.87 -11.82 3.81
C HIS A 222 -10.82 -12.35 2.81
N GLU A 223 -10.20 -11.42 2.09
CA GLU A 223 -9.11 -11.69 1.14
C GLU A 223 -8.11 -10.52 1.17
N HIS A 224 -6.87 -10.79 1.59
CA HIS A 224 -5.78 -9.80 1.55
C HIS A 224 -5.33 -9.56 0.11
N LEU A 225 -5.56 -8.35 -0.41
CA LEU A 225 -5.23 -7.93 -1.76
C LEU A 225 -4.08 -6.91 -1.77
N GLU A 226 -3.31 -6.89 -2.87
CA GLU A 226 -2.38 -5.79 -3.12
C GLU A 226 -3.13 -4.43 -3.18
N PHE A 227 -2.44 -3.37 -2.77
CA PHE A 227 -3.03 -2.02 -2.75
C PHE A 227 -3.56 -1.56 -4.10
N GLY A 228 -4.81 -1.12 -4.11
CA GLY A 228 -5.54 -0.66 -5.30
C GLY A 228 -6.36 -1.75 -5.98
N ALA A 229 -6.34 -2.99 -5.48
CA ALA A 229 -7.20 -4.08 -5.97
C ALA A 229 -8.49 -4.27 -5.15
N GLY A 230 -8.55 -3.67 -3.95
CA GLY A 230 -9.71 -3.64 -3.08
C GLY A 230 -10.45 -2.30 -3.16
N GLU A 231 -11.03 -1.88 -2.04
CA GLU A 231 -11.98 -0.76 -1.95
C GLU A 231 -11.53 0.35 -0.98
N ILE A 232 -10.35 0.23 -0.36
CA ILE A 232 -9.94 1.15 0.71
C ILE A 232 -9.37 2.46 0.13
N ASP A 233 -9.91 3.61 0.58
CA ASP A 233 -9.28 4.93 0.36
C ASP A 233 -8.19 5.16 1.42
N PHE A 234 -6.96 4.75 1.13
CA PHE A 234 -5.83 4.78 2.07
C PHE A 234 -5.38 6.17 2.55
N PRO A 235 -5.36 7.24 1.73
CA PRO A 235 -4.92 8.57 2.20
C PRO A 235 -5.60 9.07 3.49
N PRO A 236 -6.95 9.10 3.63
CA PRO A 236 -7.59 9.49 4.89
C PRO A 236 -7.35 8.49 6.03
N VAL A 237 -7.17 7.20 5.72
CA VAL A 237 -6.86 6.15 6.71
C VAL A 237 -5.49 6.39 7.34
N LEU A 238 -4.44 6.56 6.53
CA LEU A 238 -3.08 6.83 7.01
C LEU A 238 -2.98 8.19 7.71
N HIS A 239 -3.71 9.20 7.23
CA HIS A 239 -3.78 10.49 7.92
C HIS A 239 -4.42 10.35 9.31
N SER A 240 -5.53 9.62 9.41
CA SER A 240 -6.21 9.37 10.68
C SER A 240 -5.31 8.59 11.65
N LEU A 241 -4.56 7.60 11.14
CA LEU A 241 -3.62 6.83 11.94
C LEU A 241 -2.49 7.71 12.48
N ALA A 242 -1.93 8.62 11.66
CA ALA A 242 -0.94 9.57 12.14
C ALA A 242 -1.50 10.51 13.22
N GLN A 243 -2.78 10.90 13.11
CA GLN A 243 -3.45 11.75 14.09
C GLN A 243 -3.70 11.07 15.45
N THR A 244 -3.73 9.73 15.52
CA THR A 244 -3.81 9.03 16.81
C THR A 244 -2.51 9.14 17.62
N GLY A 245 -1.40 9.54 16.98
CA GLY A 245 -0.07 9.56 17.58
C GLY A 245 0.60 8.18 17.62
N TYR A 246 0.09 7.20 16.87
CA TYR A 246 0.69 5.87 16.77
C TYR A 246 2.11 5.94 16.18
N THR A 247 3.10 5.39 16.90
CA THR A 247 4.52 5.38 16.52
C THR A 247 5.08 3.99 16.25
N GLY A 248 4.24 2.95 16.37
CA GLY A 248 4.65 1.57 16.11
C GLY A 248 4.70 1.26 14.61
N LEU A 249 4.98 0.00 14.28
CA LEU A 249 5.00 -0.48 12.90
C LEU A 249 3.59 -0.54 12.29
N VAL A 250 3.51 -0.19 11.01
CA VAL A 250 2.37 -0.41 10.12
C VAL A 250 2.82 -1.43 9.08
N ALA A 251 2.54 -2.72 9.32
CA ALA A 251 3.10 -3.83 8.58
C ALA A 251 2.19 -4.30 7.45
N VAL A 252 2.73 -4.42 6.23
CA VAL A 252 1.97 -4.95 5.09
C VAL A 252 1.73 -6.44 5.26
N GLU A 253 0.48 -6.89 5.18
CA GLU A 253 0.11 -8.30 5.33
C GLU A 253 -0.39 -8.92 4.01
N LEU A 254 0.45 -9.74 3.37
CA LEU A 254 0.12 -10.36 2.08
C LEU A 254 0.55 -11.84 2.02
N PRO A 255 -0.04 -12.72 2.86
CA PRO A 255 0.43 -14.10 3.06
C PRO A 255 0.27 -15.02 1.83
N ARG A 256 -0.38 -14.56 0.75
CA ARG A 256 -0.56 -15.31 -0.50
C ARG A 256 0.33 -14.82 -1.66
N HIS A 257 1.16 -13.82 -1.41
CA HIS A 257 1.96 -13.15 -2.45
C HIS A 257 3.46 -13.51 -2.43
N SER A 258 3.84 -14.56 -1.67
CA SER A 258 5.22 -15.03 -1.55
C SER A 258 5.91 -15.41 -2.88
N HIS A 259 5.14 -15.67 -3.93
CA HIS A 259 5.66 -16.01 -5.26
C HIS A 259 6.32 -14.82 -5.99
N ALA A 260 6.00 -13.58 -5.59
CA ALA A 260 6.53 -12.34 -6.18
C ALA A 260 6.98 -11.33 -5.10
N ALA A 261 7.42 -11.84 -3.94
CA ALA A 261 7.60 -11.06 -2.71
C ALA A 261 8.42 -9.77 -2.86
N PRO A 262 9.61 -9.74 -3.49
CA PRO A 262 10.40 -8.51 -3.61
C PRO A 262 9.68 -7.42 -4.41
N ASP A 263 9.05 -7.77 -5.52
CA ASP A 263 8.35 -6.82 -6.39
C ASP A 263 7.07 -6.29 -5.72
N VAL A 264 6.33 -7.17 -5.04
CA VAL A 264 5.12 -6.79 -4.28
C VAL A 264 5.51 -5.86 -3.14
N ALA A 265 6.53 -6.19 -2.34
CA ALA A 265 7.02 -5.32 -1.27
C ALA A 265 7.47 -3.95 -1.79
N ALA A 266 8.21 -3.91 -2.90
CA ALA A 266 8.65 -2.65 -3.51
C ALA A 266 7.46 -1.77 -3.94
N ARG A 267 6.45 -2.35 -4.59
CA ARG A 267 5.24 -1.62 -4.99
C ARG A 267 4.42 -1.17 -3.78
N SER A 268 4.28 -2.02 -2.77
CA SER A 268 3.55 -1.73 -1.54
C SER A 268 4.13 -0.53 -0.79
N LEU A 269 5.45 -0.48 -0.58
CA LEU A 269 6.09 0.65 0.09
C LEU A 269 5.92 1.97 -0.70
N ASN A 270 6.06 1.92 -2.02
CA ASN A 270 5.84 3.08 -2.87
C ASN A 270 4.40 3.59 -2.77
N PHE A 271 3.42 2.68 -2.79
CA PHE A 271 2.02 3.03 -2.62
C PHE A 271 1.77 3.71 -1.27
N LEU A 272 2.29 3.14 -0.17
CA LEU A 272 2.11 3.67 1.19
C LEU A 272 2.72 5.07 1.35
N ARG A 273 3.93 5.29 0.86
CA ARG A 273 4.59 6.61 0.88
C ARG A 273 3.78 7.67 0.12
N VAL A 274 3.26 7.32 -1.05
CA VAL A 274 2.41 8.22 -1.83
C VAL A 274 1.09 8.48 -1.11
N SER A 275 0.44 7.44 -0.58
CA SER A 275 -0.84 7.55 0.12
C SER A 275 -0.73 8.36 1.41
N GLN A 276 0.35 8.21 2.18
CA GLN A 276 0.60 9.02 3.38
C GLN A 276 0.73 10.50 3.03
N TRP A 277 1.58 10.84 2.05
CA TRP A 277 1.72 12.24 1.61
C TRP A 277 0.40 12.79 1.07
N LEU A 278 -0.36 12.01 0.30
CA LEU A 278 -1.69 12.42 -0.17
C LEU A 278 -2.64 12.72 0.98
N GLY A 279 -2.62 11.93 2.06
CA GLY A 279 -3.43 12.17 3.25
C GLY A 279 -3.10 13.51 3.91
N GLU A 280 -1.80 13.78 4.10
CA GLU A 280 -1.29 15.05 4.63
C GLU A 280 -1.67 16.24 3.72
N ALA A 281 -1.44 16.11 2.41
CA ALA A 281 -1.71 17.16 1.43
C ALA A 281 -3.21 17.46 1.29
N ARG A 282 -4.08 16.44 1.31
CA ARG A 282 -5.54 16.60 1.32
C ARG A 282 -6.00 17.35 2.56
N ALA A 283 -5.47 17.00 3.73
CA ALA A 283 -5.80 17.64 5.00
C ALA A 283 -5.32 19.11 5.08
N ALA A 284 -4.20 19.44 4.43
CA ALA A 284 -3.73 20.83 4.30
C ALA A 284 -4.66 21.72 3.46
N GLY A 285 -5.54 21.10 2.66
CA GLY A 285 -6.59 21.77 1.91
C GLY A 285 -6.14 22.42 0.61
N GLU A 286 -7.13 22.84 -0.17
CA GLU A 286 -6.94 23.34 -1.54
C GLU A 286 -6.04 24.58 -1.63
N GLY A 287 -6.03 25.44 -0.59
CA GLY A 287 -5.18 26.63 -0.53
C GLY A 287 -3.68 26.34 -0.56
N ASN A 288 -3.27 25.10 -0.26
CA ASN A 288 -1.86 24.67 -0.28
C ASN A 288 -1.49 23.88 -1.55
N LEU A 289 -2.41 23.70 -2.48
CA LEU A 289 -2.24 22.77 -3.61
C LEU A 289 -1.01 23.07 -4.48
N ALA A 290 -0.74 24.34 -4.79
CA ALA A 290 0.45 24.73 -5.56
C ALA A 290 1.76 24.33 -4.82
N THR A 291 1.82 24.57 -3.51
CA THR A 291 2.97 24.21 -2.68
C THR A 291 3.18 22.70 -2.62
N GLU A 292 2.09 21.94 -2.47
CA GLU A 292 2.14 20.48 -2.41
C GLU A 292 2.56 19.86 -3.76
N LEU A 293 2.05 20.38 -4.88
CA LEU A 293 2.48 19.99 -6.22
C LEU A 293 4.00 20.18 -6.40
N ALA A 294 4.54 21.31 -5.94
CA ALA A 294 5.98 21.59 -5.99
C ALA A 294 6.79 20.71 -5.02
N ALA A 295 6.19 20.27 -3.92
CA ALA A 295 6.84 19.44 -2.91
C ALA A 295 6.85 17.94 -3.27
N ALA A 296 5.94 17.47 -4.14
CA ALA A 296 5.73 16.05 -4.42
C ALA A 296 7.04 15.28 -4.69
N GLY A 297 7.91 15.79 -5.57
CA GLY A 297 9.18 15.12 -5.88
C GLY A 297 10.13 14.95 -4.70
N ARG A 298 10.12 15.89 -3.74
CA ARG A 298 10.90 15.80 -2.49
C ARG A 298 10.25 14.86 -1.48
N LYS A 299 8.91 14.76 -1.48
CA LYS A 299 8.12 14.01 -0.50
C LYS A 299 8.01 12.52 -0.84
N VAL A 300 7.76 12.17 -2.10
CA VAL A 300 7.50 10.78 -2.53
C VAL A 300 8.58 10.21 -3.45
N GLY A 301 9.62 11.00 -3.75
CA GLY A 301 10.67 10.66 -4.69
C GLY A 301 10.31 10.95 -6.15
N ARG A 302 11.32 11.21 -6.98
CA ARG A 302 11.13 11.62 -8.39
C ARG A 302 10.34 10.61 -9.22
N ALA A 303 10.55 9.31 -8.99
CA ALA A 303 9.87 8.24 -9.71
C ALA A 303 8.35 8.24 -9.50
N ASN A 304 7.89 8.64 -8.30
CA ASN A 304 6.47 8.61 -7.93
C ASN A 304 5.78 9.98 -8.06
N ALA A 305 6.55 11.06 -8.27
CA ALA A 305 6.08 12.45 -8.17
C ALA A 305 4.93 12.77 -9.13
N GLU A 306 5.00 12.33 -10.39
CA GLU A 306 3.95 12.60 -11.38
C GLU A 306 2.62 11.92 -10.98
N MET A 307 2.67 10.64 -10.63
CA MET A 307 1.47 9.91 -10.19
C MET A 307 0.87 10.52 -8.92
N ALA A 308 1.72 10.93 -7.98
CA ALA A 308 1.29 11.57 -6.74
C ALA A 308 0.60 12.91 -7.02
N ARG A 309 1.16 13.77 -7.88
CA ARG A 309 0.54 15.03 -8.31
C ARG A 309 -0.82 14.81 -8.98
N ILE A 310 -0.92 13.82 -9.87
CA ILE A 310 -2.19 13.48 -10.54
C ILE A 310 -3.25 13.07 -9.52
N ARG A 311 -2.92 12.17 -8.60
CA ARG A 311 -3.85 11.71 -7.55
C ARG A 311 -4.25 12.83 -6.59
N LEU A 312 -3.34 13.78 -6.31
CA LEU A 312 -3.66 14.96 -5.50
C LEU A 312 -4.67 15.85 -6.21
N LEU A 313 -4.40 16.20 -7.48
CA LEU A 313 -5.32 17.01 -8.29
C LEU A 313 -6.71 16.39 -8.39
N GLN A 314 -6.79 15.08 -8.62
CA GLN A 314 -8.04 14.34 -8.71
C GLN A 314 -8.83 14.28 -7.38
N SER A 315 -8.21 14.62 -6.25
CA SER A 315 -8.89 14.66 -4.96
C SER A 315 -9.61 15.97 -4.66
N PHE A 316 -9.45 16.98 -5.52
CA PHE A 316 -10.13 18.27 -5.39
C PHE A 316 -11.06 18.52 -6.57
N GLN A 317 -12.21 19.16 -6.30
CA GLN A 317 -13.11 19.64 -7.34
C GLN A 317 -12.70 21.04 -7.78
N LEU A 318 -11.65 21.12 -8.61
CA LEU A 318 -11.07 22.38 -9.06
C LEU A 318 -11.92 23.03 -10.16
N SER A 319 -12.14 24.34 -10.06
CA SER A 319 -12.71 25.13 -11.16
C SER A 319 -11.71 25.28 -12.32
N PRO A 320 -12.18 25.50 -13.57
CA PRO A 320 -11.30 25.73 -14.72
C PRO A 320 -10.30 26.89 -14.52
N GLN A 321 -10.69 27.91 -13.73
CA GLN A 321 -9.83 29.03 -13.40
C GLN A 321 -8.67 28.59 -12.50
N GLN A 322 -8.95 27.82 -11.44
CA GLN A 322 -7.92 27.30 -10.54
C GLN A 322 -6.95 26.36 -11.27
N VAL A 323 -7.47 25.48 -12.14
CA VAL A 323 -6.63 24.62 -12.99
C VAL A 323 -5.72 25.47 -13.89
N SER A 324 -6.25 26.53 -14.49
CA SER A 324 -5.49 27.44 -15.33
C SER A 324 -4.42 28.20 -14.56
N ASP A 325 -4.70 28.63 -13.34
CA ASP A 325 -3.72 29.33 -12.48
C ASP A 325 -2.60 28.40 -12.04
N LEU A 326 -2.92 27.18 -11.60
CA LEU A 326 -1.93 26.14 -11.29
C LEU A 326 -1.05 25.83 -12.49
N TYR A 327 -1.65 25.69 -13.68
CA TYR A 327 -0.90 25.43 -14.90
C TYR A 327 0.00 26.61 -15.27
N ARG A 328 -0.49 27.86 -15.17
CA ARG A 328 0.27 29.05 -15.56
C ARG A 328 1.56 29.22 -14.75
N TYR A 329 1.48 29.03 -13.43
CA TYR A 329 2.60 29.26 -12.52
C TYR A 329 3.43 28.01 -12.24
N GLY A 330 2.96 26.83 -12.67
CA GLY A 330 3.67 25.58 -12.47
C GLY A 330 4.84 25.35 -13.43
N ASP A 331 5.78 24.51 -12.99
CA ASP A 331 6.86 23.99 -13.81
C ASP A 331 6.36 22.95 -14.83
N ASN A 332 7.26 22.45 -15.70
CA ASN A 332 6.86 21.50 -16.73
C ASN A 332 6.43 20.13 -16.17
N GLU A 333 6.88 19.72 -14.98
CA GLU A 333 6.42 18.48 -14.36
C GLU A 333 5.02 18.63 -13.79
N GLU A 334 4.73 19.77 -13.16
CA GLU A 334 3.42 20.12 -12.62
C GLU A 334 2.40 20.28 -13.74
N LYS A 335 2.75 21.00 -14.80
CA LYS A 335 1.91 21.15 -16.00
C LYS A 335 1.55 19.81 -16.61
N ARG A 336 2.49 18.86 -16.69
CA ARG A 336 2.21 17.50 -17.18
C ARG A 336 1.17 16.79 -16.32
N ALA A 337 1.30 16.88 -14.99
CA ALA A 337 0.33 16.29 -14.08
C ALA A 337 -1.06 16.94 -14.25
N ILE A 338 -1.12 18.26 -14.40
CA ILE A 338 -2.36 19.01 -14.63
C ILE A 338 -3.05 18.60 -15.93
N LEU A 339 -2.30 18.51 -17.04
CA LEU A 339 -2.84 18.08 -18.33
C LEU A 339 -3.42 16.66 -18.28
N ARG A 340 -2.84 15.78 -17.45
CA ARG A 340 -3.31 14.40 -17.29
C ARG A 340 -4.50 14.29 -16.33
N ALA A 341 -4.53 15.10 -15.28
CA ALA A 341 -5.54 15.00 -14.22
C ALA A 341 -6.81 15.83 -14.54
N CYS A 342 -6.64 17.04 -15.05
CA CYS A 342 -7.68 18.04 -15.22
C CYS A 342 -7.56 18.71 -16.61
N PRO A 343 -7.73 17.96 -17.71
CA PRO A 343 -7.52 18.51 -19.04
C PRO A 343 -8.57 19.56 -19.40
N VAL A 344 -8.11 20.78 -19.70
CA VAL A 344 -8.92 21.87 -20.26
C VAL A 344 -8.45 22.15 -21.69
N PRO A 345 -9.35 22.31 -22.69
CA PRO A 345 -8.96 22.44 -24.10
C PRO A 345 -7.89 23.50 -24.38
N ASP A 346 -7.98 24.65 -23.74
CA ASP A 346 -7.03 25.75 -23.95
C ASP A 346 -5.63 25.45 -23.41
N LEU A 347 -5.53 24.68 -22.33
CA LEU A 347 -4.25 24.22 -21.78
C LEU A 347 -3.63 23.14 -22.67
N LEU A 348 -4.44 22.28 -23.29
CA LEU A 348 -3.93 21.33 -24.31
C LEU A 348 -3.31 22.10 -25.48
N ARG A 349 -4.00 23.13 -25.98
CA ARG A 349 -3.49 23.98 -27.07
C ARG A 349 -2.21 24.71 -26.69
N ASP A 350 -2.12 25.22 -25.46
CA ASP A 350 -0.91 25.85 -24.95
C ASP A 350 0.26 24.85 -24.88
N ALA A 351 0.03 23.66 -24.31
CA ALA A 351 1.02 22.60 -24.23
C ALA A 351 1.51 22.17 -25.63
N LEU A 352 0.61 22.10 -26.62
CA LEU A 352 0.95 21.84 -28.01
C LEU A 352 1.77 22.94 -28.68
N ARG A 353 1.83 24.17 -28.13
CA ARG A 353 2.72 25.24 -28.60
C ARG A 353 4.11 25.17 -27.94
N SER A 354 4.26 24.45 -26.83
CA SER A 354 5.55 24.27 -26.14
C SER A 354 6.59 23.52 -26.97
N ASN A 355 7.87 23.75 -26.65
CA ASN A 355 9.00 22.96 -27.18
C ASN A 355 9.41 21.79 -26.25
N ASP A 356 8.74 21.62 -25.11
CA ASP A 356 8.95 20.45 -24.24
C ASP A 356 8.16 19.25 -24.78
N SER A 357 8.87 18.24 -25.27
CA SER A 357 8.29 17.02 -25.85
C SER A 357 7.40 16.28 -24.86
N ARG A 358 7.66 16.39 -23.55
CA ARG A 358 6.88 15.71 -22.51
C ARG A 358 5.53 16.39 -22.28
N LEU A 359 5.44 17.71 -22.48
CA LEU A 359 4.16 18.44 -22.45
C LEU A 359 3.32 18.13 -23.68
N VAL A 360 3.95 18.10 -24.86
CA VAL A 360 3.28 17.71 -26.11
C VAL A 360 2.75 16.28 -26.01
N ALA A 361 3.55 15.35 -25.49
CA ALA A 361 3.11 13.97 -25.25
C ALA A 361 1.95 13.89 -24.25
N ALA A 362 1.95 14.69 -23.18
CA ALA A 362 0.83 14.73 -22.23
C ALA A 362 -0.45 15.25 -22.89
N ALA A 363 -0.37 16.30 -23.72
CA ALA A 363 -1.51 16.86 -24.45
C ALA A 363 -2.07 15.92 -25.53
N LEU A 364 -1.23 15.07 -26.11
CA LEU A 364 -1.59 14.04 -27.09
C LEU A 364 -2.10 12.72 -26.48
N GLY A 365 -2.16 12.62 -25.14
CA GLY A 365 -2.77 11.49 -24.43
C GLY A 365 -4.30 11.47 -24.55
N PRO A 366 -5.02 10.75 -23.65
CA PRO A 366 -6.49 10.59 -23.73
C PRO A 366 -7.27 11.90 -23.87
N ALA A 367 -6.78 12.98 -23.27
CA ALA A 367 -7.37 14.32 -23.36
C ALA A 367 -7.42 14.89 -24.79
N ALA A 368 -6.61 14.38 -25.72
CA ALA A 368 -6.60 14.79 -27.12
C ALA A 368 -7.93 14.54 -27.86
N ALA A 369 -8.83 13.74 -27.28
CA ALA A 369 -10.20 13.58 -27.75
C ALA A 369 -11.00 14.91 -27.76
N GLN A 370 -10.58 15.90 -26.96
CA GLN A 370 -11.18 17.24 -26.93
C GLN A 370 -10.71 18.15 -28.08
N LEU A 371 -9.68 17.76 -28.82
CA LEU A 371 -9.15 18.52 -29.95
C LEU A 371 -9.97 18.23 -31.21
N THR A 372 -10.19 19.26 -32.03
CA THR A 372 -10.73 19.06 -33.39
C THR A 372 -9.77 18.23 -34.24
N ASP A 373 -10.26 17.58 -35.30
CA ASP A 373 -9.40 16.77 -36.17
C ASP A 373 -8.29 17.61 -36.81
N ALA A 374 -8.56 18.87 -37.15
CA ALA A 374 -7.55 19.78 -37.70
C ALA A 374 -6.42 20.05 -36.70
N GLU A 375 -6.77 20.37 -35.45
CA GLU A 375 -5.79 20.59 -34.37
C GLU A 375 -5.00 19.33 -34.06
N TRP A 376 -5.69 18.19 -33.99
CA TRP A 376 -5.08 16.89 -33.72
C TRP A 376 -4.08 16.50 -34.80
N ARG A 377 -4.40 16.63 -36.10
CA ARG A 377 -3.44 16.33 -37.19
C ARG A 377 -2.18 17.19 -37.10
N GLN A 378 -2.33 18.49 -36.82
CA GLN A 378 -1.20 19.40 -36.62
C GLN A 378 -0.35 18.99 -35.41
N ALA A 379 -1.00 18.56 -34.33
CA ALA A 379 -0.31 18.04 -33.16
C ALA A 379 0.46 16.74 -33.46
N VAL A 380 -0.10 15.84 -34.27
CA VAL A 380 0.59 14.61 -34.74
C VAL A 380 1.82 14.98 -35.57
N LEU A 381 1.73 15.91 -36.53
CA LEU A 381 2.90 16.37 -37.28
C LEU A 381 3.99 16.91 -36.35
N LYS A 382 3.60 17.73 -35.35
CA LYS A 382 4.54 18.25 -34.36
C LYS A 382 5.18 17.13 -33.55
N ALA A 383 4.42 16.12 -33.16
CA ALA A 383 4.94 14.95 -32.45
C ALA A 383 6.03 14.23 -33.27
N VAL A 384 5.77 13.98 -34.56
CA VAL A 384 6.77 13.42 -35.49
C VAL A 384 8.00 14.31 -35.59
N PHE A 385 7.80 15.63 -35.74
CA PHE A 385 8.89 16.59 -35.81
C PHE A 385 9.78 16.56 -34.56
N MET A 386 9.17 16.40 -33.38
CA MET A 386 9.83 16.32 -32.08
C MET A 386 10.37 14.91 -31.74
N GLY A 387 10.17 13.92 -32.60
CA GLY A 387 10.63 12.54 -32.38
C GLY A 387 9.84 11.77 -31.31
N LEU A 388 8.58 12.12 -31.07
CA LEU A 388 7.70 11.38 -30.18
C LEU A 388 7.21 10.09 -30.83
N GLN A 389 7.09 9.03 -30.03
CA GLN A 389 6.53 7.74 -30.45
C GLN A 389 5.02 7.89 -30.69
N LEU A 390 4.57 7.65 -31.92
CA LEU A 390 3.17 7.81 -32.32
C LEU A 390 2.24 6.81 -31.62
N ALA A 391 2.77 5.68 -31.14
CA ALA A 391 2.00 4.73 -30.32
C ALA A 391 1.38 5.35 -29.05
N GLN A 392 1.90 6.51 -28.60
CA GLN A 392 1.38 7.23 -27.43
C GLN A 392 0.27 8.24 -27.77
N VAL A 393 0.00 8.47 -29.06
CA VAL A 393 -1.02 9.43 -29.52
C VAL A 393 -2.41 8.79 -29.41
N HIS A 394 -3.28 9.40 -28.62
CA HIS A 394 -4.65 8.93 -28.45
C HIS A 394 -5.47 9.07 -29.74
N GLY A 395 -6.18 8.00 -30.10
CA GLY A 395 -7.05 7.97 -31.26
C GLY A 395 -6.33 7.83 -32.60
N LEU A 396 -5.04 7.47 -32.63
CA LEU A 396 -4.25 7.45 -33.87
C LEU A 396 -4.81 6.47 -34.91
N ASN A 397 -5.27 5.30 -34.50
CA ASN A 397 -5.77 4.31 -35.45
C ASN A 397 -7.14 4.71 -36.02
N GLU A 398 -7.95 5.37 -35.20
CA GLU A 398 -9.33 5.74 -35.47
C GLU A 398 -9.45 7.07 -36.23
N ARG A 399 -8.60 8.05 -35.90
CA ARG A 399 -8.68 9.43 -36.44
C ARG A 399 -7.74 9.68 -37.62
N ALA A 400 -6.75 8.82 -37.83
CA ALA A 400 -5.84 8.99 -38.94
C ALA A 400 -6.56 8.78 -40.28
N ASP A 401 -6.43 9.76 -41.16
CA ASP A 401 -7.16 9.82 -42.41
C ASP A 401 -6.26 10.26 -43.58
N ALA A 402 -6.87 10.35 -44.77
CA ALA A 402 -6.16 10.75 -45.98
C ALA A 402 -5.51 12.13 -45.86
N GLU A 403 -6.10 13.05 -45.10
CA GLU A 403 -5.51 14.38 -44.89
C GLU A 403 -4.23 14.31 -44.07
N LEU A 404 -4.23 13.55 -42.97
CA LEU A 404 -3.01 13.29 -42.22
C LEU A 404 -1.94 12.62 -43.09
N GLY A 405 -2.33 11.70 -43.98
CA GLY A 405 -1.43 11.09 -44.96
C GLY A 405 -0.77 12.12 -45.88
N ARG A 406 -1.55 13.06 -46.44
CA ARG A 406 -1.01 14.15 -47.27
C ARG A 406 -0.02 15.03 -46.50
N MET A 407 -0.38 15.37 -45.27
CA MET A 407 0.45 16.19 -44.38
C MET A 407 1.79 15.50 -44.05
N LEU A 408 1.75 14.20 -43.72
CA LEU A 408 2.95 13.41 -43.42
C LEU A 408 3.85 13.25 -44.65
N ASP A 409 3.29 13.07 -45.85
CA ASP A 409 4.08 13.01 -47.09
C ASP A 409 4.78 14.36 -47.38
N GLY A 410 4.12 15.48 -47.10
CA GLY A 410 4.71 16.81 -47.17
C GLY A 410 5.89 16.97 -46.20
N LEU A 411 5.69 16.60 -44.93
CA LEU A 411 6.75 16.62 -43.92
C LEU A 411 7.94 15.72 -44.29
N ARG A 412 7.67 14.53 -44.85
CA ARG A 412 8.71 13.60 -45.32
C ARG A 412 9.60 14.26 -46.38
N LYS A 413 8.99 14.85 -47.42
CA LYS A 413 9.72 15.54 -48.49
C LYS A 413 10.57 16.69 -47.97
N GLU A 414 10.02 17.49 -47.04
CA GLU A 414 10.76 18.60 -46.42
C GLU A 414 11.99 18.10 -45.64
N ARG A 415 11.84 17.02 -44.87
CA ARG A 415 12.94 16.42 -44.11
C ARG A 415 14.00 15.81 -45.02
N GLU A 416 13.60 15.06 -46.05
CA GLU A 416 14.50 14.47 -47.05
C GLU A 416 15.32 15.56 -47.76
N ALA A 417 14.68 16.67 -48.18
CA ALA A 417 15.37 17.81 -48.78
C ALA A 417 16.40 18.47 -47.84
N ALA A 418 16.15 18.41 -46.52
CA ALA A 418 17.07 18.88 -45.48
C ALA A 418 18.08 17.81 -45.02
N GLY A 419 18.17 16.65 -45.68
CA GLY A 419 19.07 15.55 -45.30
C GLY A 419 18.71 14.87 -43.97
N ARG A 420 17.47 15.00 -43.50
CA ARG A 420 16.97 14.45 -42.23
C ARG A 420 16.08 13.24 -42.48
N ILE A 421 16.23 12.22 -41.64
CA ILE A 421 15.42 11.00 -41.69
C ILE A 421 14.10 11.23 -40.92
N MET A 422 13.02 10.62 -41.41
CA MET A 422 11.71 10.59 -40.75
C MET A 422 11.63 9.39 -39.78
N PRO A 423 11.01 9.52 -38.60
CA PRO A 423 10.79 8.40 -37.69
C PRO A 423 10.07 7.21 -38.36
N ALA A 424 10.49 5.99 -38.02
CA ALA A 424 10.01 4.77 -38.69
C ALA A 424 8.50 4.52 -38.48
N ASP A 425 7.99 4.79 -37.28
CA ASP A 425 6.57 4.70 -36.96
C ASP A 425 5.71 5.68 -37.78
N ALA A 426 6.23 6.88 -38.06
CA ALA A 426 5.58 7.85 -38.93
C ALA A 426 5.60 7.43 -40.40
N ILE A 427 6.64 6.73 -40.86
CA ILE A 427 6.70 6.11 -42.20
C ILE A 427 5.64 5.01 -42.30
N SER A 428 5.59 4.09 -41.33
CA SER A 428 4.60 3.01 -41.31
C SER A 428 3.16 3.56 -41.27
N LEU A 429 2.93 4.65 -40.53
CA LEU A 429 1.63 5.33 -40.56
C LEU A 429 1.32 5.91 -41.94
N LEU A 430 2.27 6.58 -42.59
CA LEU A 430 2.08 7.14 -43.92
C LEU A 430 1.77 6.05 -44.96
N GLU A 431 2.46 4.91 -44.91
CA GLU A 431 2.22 3.76 -45.79
C GLU A 431 0.81 3.17 -45.61
N ARG A 432 0.31 3.12 -44.37
CA ARG A 432 -1.05 2.66 -44.05
C ARG A 432 -2.14 3.60 -44.58
N LEU A 433 -1.85 4.90 -44.67
CA LEU A 433 -2.82 5.94 -45.07
C LEU A 433 -2.82 6.21 -46.58
N ARG A 434 -2.00 5.50 -47.36
CA ARG A 434 -1.87 5.65 -48.81
C ARG A 434 -2.86 4.82 -49.61
#